data_AF-A0AB73Z901-F1
#
_entry.id   AF-A0AB73Z901-F1
#
_cell.length_a   1.000
_cell.length_b   1.000
_cell.length_c   1.000
_cell.angle_alpha   90.00
_cell.angle_beta   90.00
_cell.angle_gamma   90.00
#
_symmetry.space_group_name_H-M   'P 1'
#
loop_
_entity.id
_entity.type
_entity.pdbx_description
1 polymer ?
#
loop_
_entity_poly.entity_id
_entity_poly.type
_entity_poly.pdbx_seq_one_letter_code
_entity_poly.pdbx_strand_id
1 'polypeptide(L)'
;MTILENIFGKKKSTDISSLVAQEVDKIFSALSKRRFRLSEDIYSPYVADSNFLTLFNTVGEIFFPIDFLASRIAGGKFMLKKASDDSVVWNNKQFNDLIDRPNCLNSFQGIVYQHFVYKYATGNSYLKCVVPEAFQTLKTPIYKKCKNYWVLPSDKVTIRLKNYIPLFGNAEKEDIIDYYLLQYGLNYAEQINPNFIYHDQDGNTDYRNDNFIKGHSRLYSVKMAIDNLIPVYQARNVIYMKRGALGIFVSEKKDETGTVAMTEDEKRNLREEFNENYGLDNSRFPYGLSDVPMDFIRTNLSIQELQPFEETLNDAIIIAGVFGVPPELVPRKDHSTFNNQKSAEKGVYTSKIIPAARRYASELTRMLGYDRDGYYIDVDFSHVDCLQEGQKEKEEVSKIISERAMGEFQNGIITLNDYRARIGESKVENSLFDKLLYEMSDKELERVKKILSITKKSNDNGQRVEKPSVEDEGE
;
A
#
# COMPACT_ATOMS: atom_id res chain seq x y z
N MET A 1 16.45 -59.55 32.91
CA MET A 1 16.30 -60.36 34.13
C MET A 1 16.32 -59.43 35.35
N THR A 2 15.39 -58.45 35.43
CA THR A 2 15.39 -57.42 36.50
C THR A 2 14.08 -56.61 36.51
N ILE A 3 12.92 -57.29 36.49
CA ILE A 3 11.61 -56.65 36.73
C ILE A 3 10.80 -57.52 37.71
N LEU A 4 10.89 -58.84 37.58
CA LEU A 4 10.21 -59.79 38.47
C LEU A 4 10.83 -59.87 39.88
N GLU A 5 12.12 -59.61 40.06
CA GLU A 5 12.77 -59.61 41.39
C GLU A 5 12.37 -58.41 42.26
N ASN A 6 11.99 -57.28 41.66
CA ASN A 6 11.54 -56.10 42.40
C ASN A 6 10.09 -56.22 42.91
N ILE A 7 9.30 -57.16 42.37
CA ILE A 7 7.88 -57.32 42.75
C ILE A 7 7.73 -58.24 43.97
N PHE A 8 8.63 -59.21 44.19
CA PHE A 8 8.47 -60.22 45.25
C PHE A 8 9.32 -59.99 46.52
N GLY A 9 10.10 -58.90 46.58
CA GLY A 9 11.07 -58.67 47.67
C GLY A 9 10.55 -58.05 48.97
N LYS A 10 9.31 -57.53 49.05
CA LYS A 10 8.81 -56.91 50.30
C LYS A 10 7.32 -57.18 50.53
N LYS A 11 7.03 -58.23 51.30
CA LYS A 11 5.77 -58.32 52.06
C LYS A 11 5.84 -57.36 53.25
N LYS A 12 5.12 -56.24 53.16
CA LYS A 12 4.41 -55.61 54.29
C LYS A 12 3.40 -54.62 53.70
N SER A 13 2.12 -55.02 53.74
CA SER A 13 0.89 -54.25 53.51
C SER A 13 1.05 -52.84 52.92
N THR A 14 1.42 -52.75 51.66
CA THR A 14 1.27 -51.51 50.90
C THR A 14 0.07 -51.72 50.00
N ASP A 15 -0.96 -50.93 50.24
CA ASP A 15 -2.24 -50.99 49.55
C ASP A 15 -2.01 -50.88 48.04
N ILE A 16 -2.13 -51.99 47.33
CA ILE A 16 -1.85 -52.10 45.89
C ILE A 16 -2.75 -51.11 45.13
N SER A 17 -3.94 -50.80 45.66
CA SER A 17 -4.84 -49.78 45.09
C SER A 17 -4.21 -48.38 45.13
N SER A 18 -3.49 -48.03 46.19
CA SER A 18 -2.81 -46.73 46.34
C SER A 18 -1.61 -46.58 45.42
N LEU A 19 -0.87 -47.66 45.19
CA LEU A 19 0.30 -47.68 44.29
C LEU A 19 -0.15 -47.62 42.83
N VAL A 20 -1.23 -48.35 42.49
CA VAL A 20 -1.88 -48.28 41.17
C VAL A 20 -2.50 -46.90 40.95
N ALA A 21 -3.15 -46.31 41.95
CA ALA A 21 -3.70 -44.96 41.84
C ALA A 21 -2.59 -43.91 41.63
N GLN A 22 -1.45 -44.00 42.32
CA GLN A 22 -0.31 -43.11 42.09
C GLN A 22 0.33 -43.28 40.70
N GLU A 23 0.42 -44.50 40.19
CA GLU A 23 1.00 -44.74 38.86
C GLU A 23 0.01 -44.37 37.74
N VAL A 24 -1.30 -44.57 37.97
CA VAL A 24 -2.38 -44.08 37.11
C VAL A 24 -2.44 -42.56 37.12
N ASP A 25 -2.28 -41.88 38.27
CA ASP A 25 -2.18 -40.41 38.36
C ASP A 25 -0.91 -39.86 37.70
N LYS A 26 0.22 -40.57 37.74
CA LYS A 26 1.41 -40.22 36.94
C LYS A 26 1.16 -40.37 35.44
N ILE A 27 0.44 -41.41 35.02
CA ILE A 27 0.06 -41.63 33.61
C ILE A 27 -0.97 -40.58 33.16
N PHE A 28 -1.98 -40.26 33.98
CA PHE A 28 -2.98 -39.23 33.69
C PHE A 28 -2.41 -37.81 33.77
N SER A 29 -1.44 -37.52 34.64
CA SER A 29 -0.74 -36.23 34.66
C SER A 29 0.28 -36.08 33.51
N ALA A 30 0.90 -37.18 33.05
CA ALA A 30 1.70 -37.22 31.83
C ALA A 30 0.84 -37.12 30.55
N LEU A 31 -0.37 -37.71 30.54
CA LEU A 31 -1.34 -37.60 29.44
C LEU A 31 -2.06 -36.25 29.42
N SER A 32 -2.36 -35.66 30.59
CA SER A 32 -2.91 -34.30 30.75
C SER A 32 -1.97 -33.25 30.17
N LYS A 33 -0.66 -33.39 30.42
CA LYS A 33 0.38 -32.53 29.80
C LYS A 33 0.57 -32.78 28.29
N ARG A 34 0.16 -33.94 27.78
CA ARG A 34 0.15 -34.26 26.33
C ARG A 34 -1.16 -33.92 25.61
N ARG A 35 -2.23 -33.53 26.33
CA ARG A 35 -3.54 -33.22 25.71
C ARG A 35 -3.85 -31.74 25.51
N PHE A 36 -2.92 -30.83 25.79
CA PHE A 36 -3.07 -29.40 25.47
C PHE A 36 -1.74 -28.73 25.04
N ARG A 37 -1.01 -29.39 24.14
CA ARG A 37 0.08 -28.79 23.35
C ARG A 37 -0.01 -29.14 21.86
N LEU A 38 -1.21 -29.47 21.39
CA LEU A 38 -1.50 -29.56 19.95
C LEU A 38 -2.34 -28.36 19.47
N SER A 39 -2.91 -27.55 20.37
CA SER A 39 -3.75 -26.42 20.00
C SER A 39 -2.96 -25.16 19.64
N GLU A 40 -1.78 -24.94 20.23
CA GLU A 40 -0.94 -23.78 19.90
C GLU A 40 -0.12 -23.99 18.63
N ASP A 41 0.34 -25.22 18.33
CA ASP A 41 1.21 -25.48 17.17
C ASP A 41 0.46 -25.87 15.87
N ILE A 42 -0.83 -26.25 15.95
CA ILE A 42 -1.64 -26.57 14.76
C ILE A 42 -2.44 -25.35 14.27
N TYR A 43 -2.68 -24.36 15.13
CA TYR A 43 -3.51 -23.19 14.83
C TYR A 43 -2.99 -21.89 15.45
N SER A 44 -1.67 -21.72 15.60
CA SER A 44 -1.12 -20.37 15.63
C SER A 44 -0.85 -19.98 14.19
N PRO A 45 -1.75 -19.23 13.50
CA PRO A 45 -1.34 -18.56 12.28
C PRO A 45 -0.06 -17.81 12.61
N TYR A 46 0.96 -17.97 11.78
CA TYR A 46 2.16 -17.15 11.86
C TYR A 46 1.68 -15.69 11.88
N VAL A 47 1.67 -15.11 13.07
CA VAL A 47 1.03 -13.83 13.35
C VAL A 47 1.72 -12.80 12.48
N ALA A 48 0.97 -11.86 11.88
CA ALA A 48 1.56 -10.68 11.24
C ALA A 48 2.32 -9.85 12.30
N ASP A 49 3.51 -10.30 12.68
CA ASP A 49 4.38 -9.72 13.70
C ASP A 49 5.12 -8.54 13.12
N SER A 50 4.36 -7.48 12.83
CA SER A 50 4.86 -6.19 12.32
C SER A 50 5.80 -6.30 11.10
N ASN A 51 5.81 -7.44 10.41
CA ASN A 51 6.66 -7.79 9.28
C ASN A 51 6.01 -7.36 7.94
N PHE A 52 5.33 -6.22 7.95
CA PHE A 52 4.50 -5.75 6.84
C PHE A 52 5.24 -5.60 5.50
N LEU A 53 6.56 -5.34 5.52
CA LEU A 53 7.38 -5.35 4.30
C LEU A 53 7.55 -6.76 3.72
N THR A 54 7.67 -7.78 4.56
CA THR A 54 7.70 -9.17 4.09
C THR A 54 6.36 -9.52 3.45
N LEU A 55 5.28 -9.18 4.15
CA LEU A 55 3.92 -9.40 3.67
C LEU A 55 3.63 -8.67 2.34
N PHE A 56 4.11 -7.43 2.18
CA PHE A 56 4.04 -6.70 0.91
C PHE A 56 4.73 -7.47 -0.23
N ASN A 57 5.85 -8.14 0.02
CA ASN A 57 6.57 -8.90 -1.01
C ASN A 57 5.98 -10.28 -1.29
N THR A 58 5.13 -10.82 -0.40
CA THR A 58 4.67 -12.23 -0.48
C THR A 58 3.16 -12.40 -0.61
N VAL A 59 2.34 -11.41 -0.25
CA VAL A 59 0.87 -11.49 -0.23
C VAL A 59 0.27 -10.47 -1.20
N GLY A 60 -0.47 -10.97 -2.20
CA GLY A 60 -1.00 -10.16 -3.30
C GLY A 60 -2.00 -9.08 -2.86
N GLU A 61 -2.80 -9.39 -1.84
CA GLU A 61 -3.85 -8.54 -1.26
C GLU A 61 -3.26 -7.35 -0.49
N ILE A 62 -2.02 -7.48 -0.03
CA ILE A 62 -1.25 -6.40 0.62
C ILE A 62 -0.41 -5.64 -0.41
N PHE A 63 0.20 -6.37 -1.36
CA PHE A 63 0.94 -5.79 -2.46
C PHE A 63 0.06 -4.84 -3.28
N PHE A 64 -1.11 -5.31 -3.72
CA PHE A 64 -1.98 -4.62 -4.66
C PHE A 64 -2.30 -3.17 -4.28
N PRO A 65 -2.89 -2.86 -3.10
CA PRO A 65 -3.27 -1.49 -2.80
C PRO A 65 -2.06 -0.56 -2.57
N ILE A 66 -0.96 -1.08 -2.03
CA ILE A 66 0.28 -0.33 -1.83
C ILE A 66 0.92 0.01 -3.17
N ASP A 67 1.10 -1.00 -4.03
CA ASP A 67 1.64 -0.84 -5.38
C ASP A 67 0.74 0.06 -6.23
N PHE A 68 -0.58 -0.12 -6.15
CA PHE A 68 -1.56 0.69 -6.89
C PHE A 68 -1.35 2.18 -6.62
N LEU A 69 -1.20 2.58 -5.36
CA LEU A 69 -0.97 3.97 -4.99
C LEU A 69 0.47 4.42 -5.30
N ALA A 70 1.47 3.65 -4.89
CA ALA A 70 2.88 4.04 -5.02
C ALA A 70 3.30 4.19 -6.48
N SER A 71 2.90 3.26 -7.36
CA SER A 71 3.18 3.31 -8.80
C SER A 71 2.57 4.54 -9.47
N ARG A 72 1.32 4.88 -9.14
CA ARG A 72 0.61 6.04 -9.70
C ARG A 72 1.18 7.36 -9.20
N ILE A 73 1.55 7.44 -7.92
CA ILE A 73 2.23 8.63 -7.40
C ILE A 73 3.60 8.80 -8.08
N ALA A 74 4.36 7.71 -8.22
CA ALA A 74 5.66 7.72 -8.88
C ALA A 74 5.56 8.08 -10.38
N GLY A 75 4.46 7.72 -11.04
CA GLY A 75 4.17 8.09 -12.42
C GLY A 75 3.84 9.58 -12.65
N GLY A 76 3.68 10.36 -11.58
CA GLY A 76 3.49 11.81 -11.68
C GLY A 76 4.71 12.51 -12.30
N LYS A 77 4.46 13.56 -13.10
CA LYS A 77 5.53 14.37 -13.71
C LYS A 77 5.94 15.50 -12.77
N PHE A 78 7.06 15.32 -12.09
CA PHE A 78 7.59 16.33 -11.17
C PHE A 78 8.28 17.45 -11.95
N MET A 79 7.92 18.70 -11.64
CA MET A 79 8.42 19.90 -12.31
C MET A 79 8.82 20.95 -11.28
N LEU A 80 9.86 21.73 -11.58
CA LEU A 80 10.22 22.90 -10.80
C LEU A 80 9.47 24.12 -11.33
N LYS A 81 8.83 24.89 -10.45
CA LYS A 81 8.09 26.11 -10.77
C LYS A 81 8.59 27.28 -9.94
N LYS A 82 8.39 28.49 -10.43
CA LYS A 82 8.60 29.72 -9.64
C LYS A 82 7.39 29.99 -8.77
N ALA A 83 7.64 30.37 -7.51
CA ALA A 83 6.59 30.75 -6.57
C ALA A 83 5.90 32.07 -6.93
N SER A 84 6.49 32.90 -7.80
CA SER A 84 5.96 34.22 -8.17
C SER A 84 4.83 34.17 -9.20
N ASP A 85 4.89 33.24 -10.16
CA ASP A 85 4.03 33.24 -11.36
C ASP A 85 3.68 31.83 -11.85
N ASP A 86 4.01 30.78 -11.08
CA ASP A 86 3.81 29.37 -11.41
C ASP A 86 4.47 28.90 -12.73
N SER A 87 5.38 29.69 -13.30
CA SER A 87 6.08 29.33 -14.53
C SER A 87 7.06 28.18 -14.30
N VAL A 88 7.13 27.24 -15.26
CA VAL A 88 8.03 26.10 -15.20
C VAL A 88 9.48 26.54 -15.46
N VAL A 89 10.38 26.08 -14.60
CA VAL A 89 11.81 26.38 -14.64
C VAL A 89 12.55 25.21 -15.31
N TRP A 90 12.92 25.41 -16.57
CA TRP A 90 13.62 24.38 -17.37
C TRP A 90 15.14 24.38 -17.16
N ASN A 91 15.71 25.53 -16.80
CA ASN A 91 17.15 25.76 -16.74
C ASN A 91 17.76 25.59 -15.35
N ASN A 92 17.27 24.63 -14.56
CA ASN A 92 17.85 24.30 -13.24
C ASN A 92 18.61 22.97 -13.31
N LYS A 93 19.93 23.04 -13.41
CA LYS A 93 20.78 21.84 -13.55
C LYS A 93 20.63 20.88 -12.36
N GLN A 94 20.59 21.40 -11.13
CA GLN A 94 20.51 20.58 -9.92
C GLN A 94 19.19 19.81 -9.82
N PHE A 95 18.08 20.44 -10.19
CA PHE A 95 16.79 19.78 -10.25
C PHE A 95 16.73 18.75 -11.38
N ASN A 96 17.25 19.10 -12.55
CA ASN A 96 17.30 18.17 -13.69
C ASN A 96 18.15 16.94 -13.36
N ASP A 97 19.31 17.11 -12.72
CA ASP A 97 20.17 16.01 -12.25
C ASP A 97 19.42 15.13 -11.22
N LEU A 98 18.64 15.73 -10.30
CA LEU A 98 17.80 15.00 -9.33
C LEU A 98 16.73 14.15 -10.00
N ILE A 99 16.01 14.69 -10.98
CA ILE A 99 14.91 14.00 -11.67
C ILE A 99 15.44 12.91 -12.62
N ASP A 100 16.55 13.18 -13.31
CA ASP A 100 17.17 12.22 -14.22
C ASP A 100 17.80 11.05 -13.46
N ARG A 101 18.73 11.34 -12.54
CA ARG A 101 19.50 10.34 -11.84
C ARG A 101 19.80 10.77 -10.40
N PRO A 102 18.86 10.58 -9.46
CA PRO A 102 19.02 10.99 -8.07
C PRO A 102 20.14 10.24 -7.34
N ASN A 103 20.48 9.02 -7.78
CA ASN A 103 21.64 8.26 -7.33
C ASN A 103 22.13 7.29 -8.42
N CYS A 104 23.18 6.53 -8.13
CA CYS A 104 23.78 5.64 -9.13
C CYS A 104 22.94 4.40 -9.50
N LEU A 105 21.94 4.02 -8.71
CA LEU A 105 21.18 2.77 -8.86
C LEU A 105 19.72 2.98 -9.30
N ASN A 106 19.09 4.07 -8.89
CA ASN A 106 17.66 4.28 -9.03
C ASN A 106 17.36 5.56 -9.81
N SER A 107 16.30 5.50 -10.64
CA SER A 107 15.67 6.70 -11.21
C SER A 107 14.88 7.44 -10.14
N PHE A 108 14.52 8.70 -10.40
CA PHE A 108 13.67 9.48 -9.50
C PHE A 108 12.32 8.80 -9.27
N GLN A 109 11.70 8.27 -10.35
CA GLN A 109 10.48 7.48 -10.24
C GLN A 109 10.65 6.26 -9.31
N GLY A 110 11.76 5.54 -9.42
CA GLY A 110 12.05 4.39 -8.55
C GLY A 110 12.19 4.79 -7.08
N ILE A 111 12.85 5.92 -6.79
CA ILE A 111 12.96 6.47 -5.45
C ILE A 111 11.58 6.87 -4.89
N VAL A 112 10.76 7.57 -5.68
CA VAL A 112 9.41 7.97 -5.25
C VAL A 112 8.56 6.72 -4.97
N TYR A 113 8.61 5.72 -5.83
CA TYR A 113 7.93 4.45 -5.60
C TYR A 113 8.36 3.81 -4.28
N GLN A 114 9.67 3.65 -4.07
CA GLN A 114 10.23 3.06 -2.86
C GLN A 114 9.85 3.85 -1.60
N HIS A 115 9.84 5.18 -1.67
CA HIS A 115 9.40 6.06 -0.58
C HIS A 115 7.96 5.75 -0.15
N PHE A 116 7.04 5.69 -1.11
CA PHE A 116 5.63 5.42 -0.80
C PHE A 116 5.39 3.97 -0.37
N VAL A 117 6.11 2.99 -0.93
CA VAL A 117 6.05 1.60 -0.47
C VAL A 117 6.45 1.51 1.01
N TYR A 118 7.59 2.09 1.40
CA TYR A 118 8.01 2.06 2.80
C TYR A 118 7.04 2.79 3.71
N LYS A 119 6.56 3.97 3.29
CA LYS A 119 5.57 4.73 4.04
C LYS A 119 4.30 3.94 4.29
N TYR A 120 3.73 3.32 3.25
CA TYR A 120 2.47 2.60 3.36
C TYR A 120 2.61 1.24 4.05
N ALA A 121 3.75 0.56 3.90
CA ALA A 121 4.00 -0.72 4.55
C ALA A 121 4.40 -0.56 6.03
N THR A 122 5.20 0.45 6.39
CA THR A 122 5.78 0.59 7.74
C THR A 122 5.31 1.81 8.52
N GLY A 123 4.54 2.70 7.90
CA GLY A 123 4.16 4.01 8.47
C GLY A 123 5.26 5.06 8.38
N ASN A 124 6.45 4.72 7.86
CA ASN A 124 7.62 5.59 7.84
C ASN A 124 8.38 5.46 6.52
N SER A 125 8.93 6.57 6.02
CA SER A 125 9.89 6.60 4.92
C SER A 125 10.97 7.63 5.19
N TYR A 126 12.18 7.34 4.73
CA TYR A 126 13.37 8.13 4.99
C TYR A 126 14.10 8.42 3.69
N LEU A 127 14.16 9.69 3.28
CA LEU A 127 14.96 10.14 2.14
C LEU A 127 16.20 10.88 2.67
N LYS A 128 17.36 10.26 2.52
CA LYS A 128 18.66 10.82 2.90
C LYS A 128 19.24 11.66 1.76
N CYS A 129 19.70 12.86 2.10
CA CYS A 129 20.51 13.71 1.23
C CYS A 129 21.99 13.55 1.59
N VAL A 130 22.81 13.09 0.66
CA VAL A 130 24.24 12.93 0.89
C VAL A 130 24.95 14.26 0.62
N VAL A 131 25.21 14.98 1.70
CA VAL A 131 25.96 16.25 1.69
C VAL A 131 27.40 15.98 2.16
N PRO A 132 28.43 16.29 1.35
CA PRO A 132 29.82 16.16 1.77
C PRO A 132 30.10 16.96 3.04
N GLU A 133 30.93 16.42 3.93
CA GLU A 133 31.21 16.98 5.26
C GLU A 133 31.62 18.45 5.22
N ALA A 134 32.46 18.83 4.23
CA ALA A 134 32.91 20.20 4.00
C ALA A 134 31.77 21.22 3.76
N PHE A 135 30.57 20.77 3.35
CA PHE A 135 29.42 21.63 3.05
C PHE A 135 28.29 21.54 4.09
N GLN A 136 28.45 20.73 5.13
CA GLN A 136 27.39 20.52 6.12
C GLN A 136 27.14 21.78 6.97
N THR A 137 28.19 22.54 7.29
CA THR A 137 28.11 23.78 8.08
C THR A 137 27.58 24.98 7.27
N LEU A 138 27.52 24.87 5.94
CA LEU A 138 27.02 25.95 5.09
C LEU A 138 25.49 26.05 5.17
N LYS A 139 25.01 27.27 5.41
CA LYS A 139 23.58 27.62 5.43
C LYS A 139 22.92 27.65 4.05
N THR A 140 23.65 27.26 2.99
CA THR A 140 23.11 27.18 1.64
C THR A 140 22.07 26.05 1.52
N PRO A 141 21.05 26.22 0.67
CA PRO A 141 20.05 25.19 0.40
C PRO A 141 20.66 23.82 0.05
N ILE A 142 20.02 22.74 0.49
CA ILE A 142 20.51 21.36 0.30
C ILE A 142 20.64 21.05 -1.19
N TYR A 143 19.70 21.48 -2.03
CA TYR A 143 19.74 21.20 -3.47
C TYR A 143 20.99 21.77 -4.17
N LYS A 144 21.64 22.81 -3.62
CA LYS A 144 22.87 23.38 -4.17
C LYS A 144 24.13 22.57 -3.80
N LYS A 145 24.06 21.75 -2.74
CA LYS A 145 25.20 21.01 -2.17
C LYS A 145 25.06 19.48 -2.21
N CYS A 146 23.86 18.98 -2.50
CA CYS A 146 23.56 17.55 -2.57
C CYS A 146 23.33 17.12 -4.03
N LYS A 147 23.98 16.02 -4.41
CA LYS A 147 23.80 15.37 -5.72
C LYS A 147 23.28 13.94 -5.63
N ASN A 148 23.28 13.35 -4.43
CA ASN A 148 22.94 11.95 -4.22
C ASN A 148 21.84 11.83 -3.17
N TYR A 149 20.74 11.20 -3.55
CA TYR A 149 19.53 11.05 -2.75
C TYR A 149 19.18 9.58 -2.63
N TRP A 150 18.92 9.11 -1.40
CA TRP A 150 18.70 7.70 -1.11
C TRP A 150 17.46 7.52 -0.25
N VAL A 151 16.53 6.71 -0.70
CA VAL A 151 15.48 6.19 0.19
C VAL A 151 16.07 5.04 0.98
N LEU A 152 16.07 5.18 2.30
CA LEU A 152 16.63 4.18 3.19
C LEU A 152 15.59 3.11 3.55
N PRO A 153 16.01 1.86 3.80
CA PRO A 153 15.10 0.83 4.28
C PRO A 153 14.52 1.21 5.64
N SER A 154 13.21 1.48 5.70
CA SER A 154 12.56 1.99 6.92
C SER A 154 12.62 1.02 8.11
N ASP A 155 12.69 -0.29 7.86
CA ASP A 155 12.86 -1.32 8.89
C ASP A 155 14.27 -1.36 9.50
N LYS A 156 15.23 -0.68 8.86
CA LYS A 156 16.65 -0.61 9.28
C LYS A 156 17.05 0.73 9.87
N VAL A 157 16.12 1.69 9.93
CA VAL A 157 16.36 3.02 10.50
C VAL A 157 15.78 3.12 11.91
N THR A 158 16.64 3.44 12.87
CA THR A 158 16.26 3.74 14.26
C THR A 158 16.46 5.22 14.55
N ILE A 159 15.51 5.85 15.22
CA ILE A 159 15.60 7.27 15.60
C ILE A 159 16.16 7.31 17.02
N ARG A 160 17.23 8.10 17.23
CA ARG A 160 17.78 8.35 18.57
C ARG A 160 17.41 9.77 18.98
N LEU A 161 16.71 9.87 20.10
CA LEU A 161 16.26 11.14 20.66
C LEU A 161 17.31 11.70 21.60
N LYS A 162 17.29 13.02 21.77
CA LYS A 162 18.07 13.67 22.83
C LYS A 162 17.47 13.33 24.20
N ASN A 163 18.31 13.35 25.23
CA ASN A 163 17.86 13.08 26.60
C ASN A 163 16.86 14.13 27.14
N TYR A 164 16.93 15.35 26.62
CA TYR A 164 16.04 16.44 26.99
C TYR A 164 15.34 16.97 25.73
N ILE A 165 14.03 16.75 25.66
CA ILE A 165 13.22 17.01 24.46
C ILE A 165 12.19 18.10 24.74
N PRO A 166 12.31 19.29 24.12
CA PRO A 166 11.30 20.35 24.21
C PRO A 166 10.09 20.07 23.28
N LEU A 167 9.42 18.91 23.43
CA LEU A 167 8.43 18.38 22.47
C LEU A 167 7.24 19.32 22.16
N PHE A 168 6.84 20.14 23.14
CA PHE A 168 5.75 21.11 23.01
C PHE A 168 6.22 22.57 23.15
N GLY A 169 7.54 22.78 23.09
CA GLY A 169 8.17 24.09 23.12
C GLY A 169 8.52 24.62 21.73
N ASN A 170 9.18 25.77 21.70
CA ASN A 170 9.82 26.24 20.47
C ASN A 170 11.09 25.40 20.23
N ALA A 171 11.01 24.45 19.30
CA ALA A 171 12.04 23.47 19.05
C ALA A 171 12.16 23.19 17.55
N GLU A 172 13.39 23.10 17.05
CA GLU A 172 13.67 22.59 15.72
C GLU A 172 13.86 21.06 15.77
N LYS A 173 13.95 20.43 14.59
CA LYS A 173 14.07 18.97 14.48
C LYS A 173 15.30 18.45 15.21
N GLU A 174 16.39 19.19 15.15
CA GLU A 174 17.69 18.88 15.75
C GLU A 174 17.66 19.04 17.28
N ASP A 175 16.70 19.77 17.84
CA ASP A 175 16.54 19.89 19.30
C ASP A 175 15.87 18.66 19.91
N ILE A 176 15.16 17.88 19.08
CA ILE A 176 14.41 16.69 19.48
C ILE A 176 15.20 15.43 19.15
N ILE A 177 15.69 15.34 17.91
CA ILE A 177 16.35 14.15 17.38
C ILE A 177 17.86 14.37 17.44
N ASP A 178 18.58 13.43 18.04
CA ASP A 178 20.04 13.45 18.07
C ASP A 178 20.59 13.00 16.70
N TYR A 179 20.20 11.80 16.26
CA TYR A 179 20.54 11.27 14.94
C TYR A 179 19.59 10.15 14.50
N TYR A 180 19.60 9.88 13.19
CA TYR A 180 19.02 8.68 12.62
C TYR A 180 20.12 7.63 12.44
N LEU A 181 19.90 6.42 12.92
CA LEU A 181 20.83 5.32 12.87
C LEU A 181 20.38 4.32 11.81
N LEU A 182 21.12 4.22 10.71
CA LEU A 182 20.93 3.19 9.69
C LEU A 182 21.81 1.99 10.01
N GLN A 183 21.19 0.82 10.24
CA GLN A 183 21.90 -0.43 10.55
C GLN A 183 21.46 -1.56 9.62
N TYR A 184 22.40 -2.09 8.83
CA TYR A 184 22.14 -3.25 7.97
C TYR A 184 23.39 -4.11 7.78
N GLY A 185 23.18 -5.37 7.40
CA GLY A 185 24.27 -6.35 7.32
C GLY A 185 24.90 -6.63 8.68
N LEU A 186 26.11 -7.21 8.67
CA LEU A 186 26.77 -7.66 9.90
C LEU A 186 27.40 -6.51 10.71
N ASN A 187 27.94 -5.47 10.06
CA ASN A 187 28.75 -4.44 10.72
C ASN A 187 28.53 -3.01 10.19
N TYR A 188 27.53 -2.74 9.33
CA TYR A 188 27.28 -1.38 8.86
C TYR A 188 26.36 -0.64 9.82
N ALA A 189 26.86 0.46 10.38
CA ALA A 189 26.10 1.42 11.16
C ALA A 189 26.50 2.83 10.74
N GLU A 190 25.52 3.63 10.32
CA GLU A 190 25.74 5.02 9.94
C GLU A 190 24.83 5.94 10.76
N GLN A 191 25.43 6.99 11.33
CA GLN A 191 24.71 8.07 11.99
C GLN A 191 24.45 9.19 10.99
N ILE A 192 23.19 9.59 10.87
CA ILE A 192 22.73 10.57 9.91
C ILE A 192 22.15 11.76 10.67
N ASN A 193 22.64 12.95 10.33
CA ASN A 193 22.18 14.20 10.91
C ASN A 193 20.70 14.46 10.55
N PRO A 194 19.85 14.88 11.50
CA PRO A 194 18.43 15.16 11.26
C PRO A 194 18.16 16.16 10.13
N ASN A 195 19.05 17.12 9.88
CA ASN A 195 18.92 18.11 8.81
C ASN A 195 19.02 17.52 7.39
N PHE A 196 19.74 16.40 7.23
CA PHE A 196 20.04 15.81 5.92
C PHE A 196 19.20 14.57 5.62
N ILE A 197 18.09 14.42 6.32
CA ILE A 197 17.16 13.30 6.14
C ILE A 197 15.73 13.80 6.23
N TYR A 198 14.96 13.57 5.19
CA TYR A 198 13.52 13.77 5.22
C TYR A 198 12.87 12.51 5.81
N HIS A 199 12.16 12.67 6.92
CA HIS A 199 11.39 11.62 7.55
C HIS A 199 9.91 11.89 7.30
N ASP A 200 9.33 11.13 6.38
CA ASP A 200 7.90 11.14 6.11
C ASP A 200 7.24 10.05 6.95
N GLN A 201 6.25 10.44 7.75
CA GLN A 201 5.52 9.52 8.60
C GLN A 201 4.02 9.70 8.43
N ASP A 202 3.30 8.59 8.65
CA ASP A 202 1.88 8.64 8.94
C ASP A 202 1.64 9.15 10.37
N GLY A 203 0.44 9.69 10.61
CA GLY A 203 0.10 10.26 11.91
C GLY A 203 0.18 9.21 13.01
N ASN A 204 0.87 9.55 14.10
CA ASN A 204 0.92 8.72 15.29
C ASN A 204 0.02 9.33 16.38
N THR A 205 -0.87 8.51 16.93
CA THR A 205 -1.72 8.87 18.08
C THR A 205 -1.16 8.34 19.40
N ASP A 206 -0.18 7.45 19.34
CA ASP A 206 0.42 6.85 20.53
C ASP A 206 1.66 7.62 20.97
N TYR A 207 1.53 8.33 22.08
CA TYR A 207 2.62 9.06 22.75
C TYR A 207 3.23 8.27 23.91
N ARG A 208 2.91 6.98 24.04
CA ARG A 208 3.51 6.13 25.07
C ARG A 208 4.93 5.77 24.63
N ASN A 209 5.91 6.15 25.44
CA ASN A 209 7.35 5.91 25.26
C ASN A 209 8.00 6.77 24.14
N ASP A 210 9.29 6.52 23.90
CA ASP A 210 10.14 7.23 22.94
C ASP A 210 9.74 7.07 21.46
N ASN A 211 8.67 6.32 21.16
CA ASN A 211 8.23 6.01 19.80
C ASN A 211 7.20 6.99 19.22
N PHE A 212 6.89 8.09 19.91
CA PHE A 212 5.95 9.10 19.41
C PHE A 212 6.37 9.71 18.05
N ILE A 213 7.66 9.67 17.71
CA ILE A 213 8.19 10.18 16.43
C ILE A 213 8.01 9.20 15.27
N LYS A 214 7.69 7.92 15.50
CA LYS A 214 7.47 6.97 14.41
C LYS A 214 5.98 6.79 14.13
N GLY A 215 5.62 6.81 12.86
CA GLY A 215 4.28 6.41 12.42
C GLY A 215 4.09 4.91 12.60
N HIS A 216 2.87 4.49 12.94
CA HIS A 216 2.48 3.07 12.87
C HIS A 216 1.99 2.75 11.46
N SER A 217 2.27 1.54 10.98
CA SER A 217 1.76 1.09 9.68
C SER A 217 0.22 1.04 9.69
N ARG A 218 -0.39 1.49 8.60
CA ARG A 218 -1.84 1.39 8.41
C ARG A 218 -2.33 -0.05 8.38
N LEU A 219 -1.49 -1.00 7.94
CA LEU A 219 -1.80 -2.42 7.92
C LEU A 219 -2.06 -2.98 9.33
N TYR A 220 -1.59 -2.29 10.38
CA TYR A 220 -1.88 -2.67 11.75
C TYR A 220 -3.38 -2.60 12.08
N SER A 221 -4.13 -1.68 11.47
CA SER A 221 -5.59 -1.58 11.71
C SER A 221 -6.38 -2.75 11.12
N VAL A 222 -5.81 -3.46 10.15
CA VAL A 222 -6.40 -4.63 9.47
C VAL A 222 -5.61 -5.90 9.72
N LYS A 223 -4.82 -5.94 10.80
CA LYS A 223 -4.02 -7.10 11.19
C LYS A 223 -4.87 -8.38 11.24
N MET A 224 -6.08 -8.31 11.79
CA MET A 224 -6.98 -9.46 11.88
C MET A 224 -7.39 -10.02 10.50
N ALA A 225 -7.66 -9.15 9.53
CA ALA A 225 -7.97 -9.59 8.16
C ALA A 225 -6.74 -10.25 7.50
N ILE A 226 -5.55 -9.70 7.74
CA ILE A 226 -4.29 -10.29 7.26
C ILE A 226 -4.03 -11.66 7.91
N ASP A 227 -4.28 -11.76 9.22
CA ASP A 227 -4.09 -12.99 9.99
C ASP A 227 -5.08 -14.09 9.54
N ASN A 228 -6.25 -13.74 8.98
CA ASN A 228 -7.19 -14.70 8.37
C ASN A 228 -6.71 -15.24 7.02
N LEU A 229 -6.10 -14.39 6.18
CA LEU A 229 -5.63 -14.77 4.85
C LEU A 229 -4.62 -15.94 4.89
N ILE A 230 -3.70 -15.93 5.85
CA ILE A 230 -2.62 -16.91 5.93
C ILE A 230 -3.16 -18.34 6.15
N PRO A 231 -4.00 -18.62 7.18
CA PRO A 231 -4.71 -19.89 7.34
C PRO A 231 -5.52 -20.29 6.11
N VAL A 232 -6.21 -19.34 5.46
CA VAL A 232 -7.03 -19.65 4.29
C VAL A 232 -6.15 -20.18 3.15
N TYR A 233 -4.99 -19.57 2.87
CA TYR A 233 -4.06 -20.10 1.86
C TYR A 233 -3.48 -21.46 2.26
N GLN A 234 -3.11 -21.64 3.52
CA GLN A 234 -2.58 -22.91 4.02
C GLN A 234 -3.62 -24.02 3.92
N ALA A 235 -4.85 -23.77 4.37
CA ALA A 235 -5.97 -24.69 4.29
C ALA A 235 -6.26 -25.06 2.83
N ARG A 236 -6.33 -24.08 1.93
CA ARG A 236 -6.49 -24.31 0.49
C ARG A 236 -5.39 -25.22 -0.06
N ASN A 237 -4.13 -24.93 0.22
CA ASN A 237 -3.00 -25.76 -0.23
C ASN A 237 -3.14 -27.21 0.26
N VAL A 238 -3.43 -27.41 1.55
CA VAL A 238 -3.60 -28.75 2.13
C VAL A 238 -4.79 -29.49 1.51
N ILE A 239 -5.92 -28.83 1.31
CA ILE A 239 -7.10 -29.44 0.67
C ILE A 239 -6.78 -29.83 -0.77
N TYR A 240 -6.06 -29.00 -1.54
CA TYR A 240 -5.70 -29.32 -2.92
C TYR A 240 -4.69 -30.48 -3.01
N MET A 241 -3.63 -30.44 -2.20
CA MET A 241 -2.49 -31.35 -2.32
C MET A 241 -2.70 -32.67 -1.59
N LYS A 242 -3.26 -32.61 -0.37
CA LYS A 242 -3.39 -33.78 0.51
C LYS A 242 -4.82 -34.30 0.59
N ARG A 243 -5.82 -33.49 0.18
CA ARG A 243 -7.27 -33.75 0.26
C ARG A 243 -7.82 -34.12 1.66
N GLY A 244 -6.96 -34.13 2.70
CA GLY A 244 -7.30 -34.49 4.07
C GLY A 244 -7.76 -35.94 4.21
N ALA A 245 -8.35 -36.27 5.36
CA ALA A 245 -9.09 -37.53 5.53
C ALA A 245 -10.40 -37.44 4.72
N LEU A 246 -10.39 -38.04 3.53
CA LEU A 246 -11.49 -37.97 2.55
C LEU A 246 -12.81 -38.52 3.11
N GLY A 247 -12.74 -39.55 3.94
CA GLY A 247 -13.89 -40.21 4.52
C GLY A 247 -13.52 -41.47 5.27
N ILE A 248 -14.53 -42.09 5.85
CA ILE A 248 -14.43 -43.34 6.60
C ILE A 248 -15.26 -44.38 5.85
N PHE A 249 -14.64 -45.52 5.54
CA PHE A 249 -15.36 -46.69 5.07
C PHE A 249 -16.02 -47.38 6.27
N VAL A 250 -17.33 -47.60 6.17
CA VAL A 250 -18.12 -48.28 7.20
C VAL A 250 -18.73 -49.53 6.61
N SER A 251 -18.65 -50.64 7.33
CA SER A 251 -19.27 -51.88 6.87
C SER A 251 -20.78 -51.85 7.10
N GLU A 252 -21.53 -52.24 6.08
CA GLU A 252 -22.98 -52.43 6.13
C GLU A 252 -23.37 -53.92 6.28
N LYS A 253 -22.43 -54.80 6.65
CA LYS A 253 -22.73 -56.20 6.91
C LYS A 253 -23.82 -56.31 7.99
N LYS A 254 -24.88 -57.06 7.71
CA LYS A 254 -25.99 -57.33 8.63
C LYS A 254 -26.08 -58.81 8.95
N ASP A 255 -26.33 -59.11 10.22
CA ASP A 255 -26.70 -60.44 10.73
C ASP A 255 -28.08 -60.33 11.42
N GLU A 256 -28.66 -61.46 11.86
CA GLU A 256 -30.02 -61.52 12.45
C GLU A 256 -30.22 -60.60 13.67
N THR A 257 -29.13 -60.13 14.29
CA THR A 257 -29.12 -59.26 15.48
C THR A 257 -28.63 -57.82 15.24
N GLY A 258 -28.21 -57.45 14.02
CA GLY A 258 -27.79 -56.07 13.71
C GLY A 258 -26.59 -55.95 12.77
N THR A 259 -25.93 -54.79 12.77
CA THR A 259 -24.73 -54.53 11.96
C THR A 259 -23.49 -55.18 12.58
N VAL A 260 -22.68 -55.85 11.75
CA VAL A 260 -21.47 -56.58 12.17
C VAL A 260 -20.22 -55.84 11.69
N ALA A 261 -19.25 -55.67 12.58
CA ALA A 261 -17.98 -55.04 12.25
C ALA A 261 -17.09 -55.98 11.41
N MET A 262 -16.25 -55.41 10.54
CA MET A 262 -15.25 -56.18 9.81
C MET A 262 -14.17 -56.72 10.74
N THR A 263 -13.70 -57.94 10.46
CA THR A 263 -12.55 -58.52 11.14
C THR A 263 -11.25 -57.81 10.71
N GLU A 264 -10.19 -57.93 11.50
CA GLU A 264 -8.89 -57.32 11.17
C GLU A 264 -8.28 -57.88 9.88
N ASP A 265 -8.48 -59.18 9.60
CA ASP A 265 -8.02 -59.80 8.36
C ASP A 265 -8.78 -59.27 7.14
N GLU A 266 -10.11 -59.05 7.25
CA GLU A 266 -10.90 -58.43 6.18
C GLU A 266 -10.47 -56.99 5.90
N LYS A 267 -10.16 -56.21 6.94
CA LYS A 267 -9.62 -54.85 6.79
C LYS A 267 -8.26 -54.84 6.11
N ARG A 268 -7.39 -55.80 6.44
CA ARG A 268 -6.05 -55.91 5.84
C ARG A 268 -6.16 -56.26 4.36
N ASN A 269 -6.95 -57.28 4.02
CA ASN A 269 -7.15 -57.70 2.63
C ASN A 269 -7.73 -56.57 1.77
N LEU A 270 -8.75 -55.85 2.27
CA LEU A 270 -9.30 -54.69 1.57
C LEU A 270 -8.27 -53.57 1.36
N ARG A 271 -7.41 -53.31 2.35
CA ARG A 271 -6.39 -52.27 2.22
C ARG A 271 -5.33 -52.65 1.19
N GLU A 272 -4.93 -53.92 1.16
CA GLU A 272 -3.96 -54.45 0.19
C GLU A 272 -4.55 -54.40 -1.22
N GLU A 273 -5.76 -54.91 -1.42
CA GLU A 273 -6.47 -54.83 -2.69
C GLU A 273 -6.66 -53.37 -3.14
N PHE A 274 -7.02 -52.47 -2.21
CA PHE A 274 -7.24 -51.06 -2.52
C PHE A 274 -5.94 -50.36 -2.97
N ASN A 275 -4.81 -50.69 -2.35
CA ASN A 275 -3.52 -50.07 -2.65
C ASN A 275 -2.84 -50.65 -3.88
N GLU A 276 -3.07 -51.93 -4.19
CA GLU A 276 -2.45 -52.62 -5.33
C GLU A 276 -3.23 -52.39 -6.63
N ASN A 277 -4.56 -52.42 -6.58
CA ASN A 277 -5.38 -52.41 -7.79
C ASN A 277 -5.89 -51.02 -8.20
N TYR A 278 -5.90 -50.03 -7.30
CA TYR A 278 -6.54 -48.73 -7.56
C TYR A 278 -5.56 -47.56 -7.45
N GLY A 279 -5.70 -46.58 -8.36
CA GLY A 279 -4.88 -45.38 -8.40
C GLY A 279 -4.96 -44.65 -9.74
N LEU A 280 -4.17 -43.57 -9.87
CA LEU A 280 -4.17 -42.66 -11.03
C LEU A 280 -3.08 -42.98 -12.06
N ASP A 281 -2.28 -44.03 -11.85
CA ASP A 281 -1.27 -44.44 -12.82
C ASP A 281 -1.89 -45.33 -13.92
N ASN A 282 -1.26 -45.36 -15.10
CA ASN A 282 -1.76 -46.07 -16.29
C ASN A 282 -1.82 -47.60 -16.16
N SER A 283 -1.35 -48.18 -15.05
CA SER A 283 -1.33 -49.63 -14.77
C SER A 283 -2.38 -50.08 -13.76
N ARG A 284 -3.17 -49.15 -13.20
CA ARG A 284 -4.17 -49.44 -12.16
C ARG A 284 -5.61 -49.33 -12.68
N PHE A 285 -6.50 -50.14 -12.11
CA PHE A 285 -7.90 -50.19 -12.49
C PHE A 285 -8.66 -49.01 -11.85
N PRO A 286 -9.51 -48.27 -12.61
CA PRO A 286 -10.11 -47.02 -12.11
C PRO A 286 -11.38 -47.22 -11.24
N TYR A 287 -11.92 -48.43 -11.13
CA TYR A 287 -13.20 -48.70 -10.45
C TYR A 287 -13.04 -49.64 -9.27
N GLY A 288 -13.29 -49.17 -8.05
CA GLY A 288 -13.34 -49.97 -6.82
C GLY A 288 -14.40 -51.08 -6.87
N LEU A 289 -13.97 -52.34 -6.81
CA LEU A 289 -14.85 -53.49 -6.58
C LEU A 289 -14.65 -53.96 -5.12
N SER A 290 -15.74 -54.25 -4.41
CA SER A 290 -15.68 -54.76 -3.04
C SER A 290 -16.71 -55.88 -2.89
N ASP A 291 -16.28 -57.02 -2.37
CA ASP A 291 -17.16 -58.17 -2.06
C ASP A 291 -17.90 -57.98 -0.72
N VAL A 292 -17.54 -56.94 0.05
CA VAL A 292 -18.19 -56.59 1.32
C VAL A 292 -19.11 -55.39 1.11
N PRO A 293 -20.39 -55.44 1.54
CA PRO A 293 -21.28 -54.28 1.53
C PRO A 293 -20.70 -53.19 2.44
N MET A 294 -20.38 -52.05 1.84
CA MET A 294 -19.66 -50.93 2.46
C MET A 294 -20.30 -49.62 2.04
N ASP A 295 -20.38 -48.69 2.98
CA ASP A 295 -20.71 -47.29 2.72
C ASP A 295 -19.48 -46.41 2.92
N PHE A 296 -19.40 -45.31 2.18
CA PHE A 296 -18.34 -44.32 2.30
C PHE A 296 -18.90 -43.03 2.89
N ILE A 297 -18.66 -42.83 4.17
CA ILE A 297 -19.03 -41.59 4.84
C ILE A 297 -17.94 -40.56 4.58
N ARG A 298 -18.24 -39.61 3.69
CA ARG A 298 -17.37 -38.47 3.41
C ARG A 298 -17.25 -37.58 4.65
N THR A 299 -16.04 -37.39 5.17
CA THR A 299 -15.78 -36.58 6.37
C THR A 299 -15.08 -35.25 6.08
N ASN A 300 -14.64 -35.02 4.84
CA ASN A 300 -13.99 -33.77 4.48
C ASN A 300 -15.02 -32.69 4.10
N LEU A 301 -14.80 -31.48 4.59
CA LEU A 301 -15.48 -30.29 4.08
C LEU A 301 -14.94 -30.00 2.67
N SER A 302 -15.86 -29.73 1.75
CA SER A 302 -15.52 -29.26 0.41
C SER A 302 -15.08 -27.80 0.45
N ILE A 303 -14.29 -27.38 -0.54
CA ILE A 303 -13.89 -25.98 -0.73
C ILE A 303 -15.14 -25.09 -0.93
N GLN A 304 -16.21 -25.64 -1.49
CA GLN A 304 -17.48 -24.93 -1.70
C GLN A 304 -18.16 -24.60 -0.38
N GLU A 305 -18.11 -25.50 0.60
CA GLU A 305 -18.72 -25.30 1.93
C GLU A 305 -17.89 -24.33 2.79
N LEU A 306 -16.57 -24.30 2.62
CA LEU A 306 -15.68 -23.39 3.34
C LEU A 306 -15.67 -21.97 2.79
N GLN A 307 -16.18 -21.75 1.57
CA GLN A 307 -16.21 -20.46 0.86
C GLN A 307 -14.92 -19.61 0.96
N PRO A 308 -13.70 -20.19 0.87
CA PRO A 308 -12.47 -19.46 1.16
C PRO A 308 -12.18 -18.33 0.16
N PHE A 309 -12.79 -18.38 -1.03
CA PHE A 309 -12.68 -17.33 -2.04
C PHE A 309 -13.45 -16.06 -1.66
N GLU A 310 -14.63 -16.22 -1.05
CA GLU A 310 -15.43 -15.08 -0.59
C GLU A 310 -14.77 -14.41 0.61
N GLU A 311 -14.25 -15.20 1.54
CA GLU A 311 -13.47 -14.70 2.68
C GLU A 311 -12.22 -13.94 2.23
N THR A 312 -11.41 -14.54 1.33
CA THR A 312 -10.22 -13.88 0.77
C THR A 312 -10.58 -12.55 0.09
N LEU A 313 -11.68 -12.51 -0.67
CA LEU A 313 -12.13 -11.29 -1.34
C LEU A 313 -12.58 -10.22 -0.34
N ASN A 314 -13.29 -10.59 0.72
CA ASN A 314 -13.71 -9.67 1.76
C ASN A 314 -12.51 -9.07 2.50
N ASP A 315 -11.54 -9.91 2.88
CA ASP A 315 -10.29 -9.46 3.51
C ASP A 315 -9.49 -8.54 2.58
N ALA A 316 -9.40 -8.88 1.29
CA ALA A 316 -8.75 -8.03 0.28
C ALA A 316 -9.42 -6.65 0.17
N ILE A 317 -10.75 -6.60 0.21
CA ILE A 317 -11.51 -5.33 0.18
C ILE A 317 -11.26 -4.51 1.45
N ILE A 318 -11.23 -5.15 2.62
CA ILE A 318 -10.94 -4.49 3.91
C ILE A 318 -9.52 -3.91 3.89
N ILE A 319 -8.53 -4.67 3.42
CA ILE A 319 -7.14 -4.22 3.31
C ILE A 319 -7.02 -3.05 2.32
N ALA A 320 -7.65 -3.16 1.14
CA ALA A 320 -7.67 -2.08 0.14
C ALA A 320 -8.36 -0.81 0.67
N GLY A 321 -9.43 -0.97 1.44
CA GLY A 321 -10.21 0.12 2.04
C GLY A 321 -9.38 1.03 2.95
N VAL A 322 -8.42 0.49 3.71
CA VAL A 322 -7.51 1.28 4.56
C VAL A 322 -6.63 2.24 3.76
N PHE A 323 -6.30 1.88 2.52
CA PHE A 323 -5.56 2.74 1.60
C PHE A 323 -6.48 3.68 0.80
N GLY A 324 -7.80 3.54 0.95
CA GLY A 324 -8.81 4.28 0.20
C GLY A 324 -8.95 3.79 -1.24
N VAL A 325 -8.57 2.55 -1.52
CA VAL A 325 -8.80 1.90 -2.81
C VAL A 325 -10.18 1.25 -2.77
N PRO A 326 -11.11 1.65 -3.66
CA PRO A 326 -12.49 1.18 -3.63
C PRO A 326 -12.61 -0.27 -4.15
N PRO A 327 -13.65 -1.01 -3.73
CA PRO A 327 -13.82 -2.43 -4.08
C PRO A 327 -13.89 -2.70 -5.60
N GLU A 328 -14.31 -1.73 -6.40
CA GLU A 328 -14.38 -1.82 -7.87
C GLU A 328 -13.03 -2.02 -8.54
N LEU A 329 -11.95 -1.60 -7.89
CA LEU A 329 -10.59 -1.75 -8.39
C LEU A 329 -9.91 -3.02 -7.88
N VAL A 330 -10.47 -3.68 -6.86
CA VAL A 330 -9.94 -4.94 -6.33
C VAL A 330 -10.14 -6.06 -7.37
N PRO A 331 -9.09 -6.78 -7.78
CA PRO A 331 -9.21 -7.87 -8.75
C PRO A 331 -10.19 -8.95 -8.26
N ARG A 332 -11.24 -9.20 -9.05
CA ARG A 332 -12.28 -10.20 -8.73
C ARG A 332 -12.88 -10.80 -9.99
N LYS A 333 -13.55 -11.94 -9.83
CA LYS A 333 -14.21 -12.69 -10.92
C LYS A 333 -15.39 -11.93 -11.50
N ASP A 334 -16.19 -11.30 -10.64
CA ASP A 334 -17.36 -10.52 -11.06
C ASP A 334 -16.91 -9.10 -11.43
N HIS A 335 -16.64 -8.91 -12.72
CA HIS A 335 -16.12 -7.65 -13.23
C HIS A 335 -17.13 -6.51 -13.03
N SER A 336 -16.71 -5.42 -12.40
CA SER A 336 -17.41 -4.13 -12.53
C SER A 336 -17.33 -3.66 -13.98
N THR A 337 -18.38 -3.01 -14.48
CA THR A 337 -18.36 -2.42 -15.82
C THR A 337 -17.17 -1.45 -15.98
N PHE A 338 -16.60 -1.37 -17.19
CA PHE A 338 -15.43 -0.54 -17.49
C PHE A 338 -15.59 0.93 -17.06
N ASN A 339 -16.80 1.49 -17.23
CA ASN A 339 -17.11 2.86 -16.83
C ASN A 339 -17.05 3.06 -15.30
N ASN A 340 -17.45 2.05 -14.53
CA ASN A 340 -17.36 2.11 -13.07
C ASN A 340 -15.89 2.08 -12.61
N GLN A 341 -15.04 1.31 -13.28
CA GLN A 341 -13.60 1.25 -12.97
C GLN A 341 -12.90 2.58 -13.24
N LYS A 342 -13.13 3.19 -14.41
CA LYS A 342 -12.59 4.53 -14.74
C LYS A 342 -13.01 5.58 -13.71
N SER A 343 -14.29 5.58 -13.32
CA SER A 343 -14.83 6.52 -12.35
C SER A 343 -14.22 6.32 -10.95
N ALA A 344 -14.07 5.05 -10.53
CA ALA A 344 -13.42 4.68 -9.29
C ALA A 344 -11.94 5.12 -9.29
N GLU A 345 -11.21 4.88 -10.37
CA GLU A 345 -9.80 5.28 -10.50
C GLU A 345 -9.64 6.81 -10.46
N LYS A 346 -10.48 7.56 -11.18
CA LYS A 346 -10.55 9.04 -11.08
C LYS A 346 -10.79 9.49 -9.64
N GLY A 347 -11.66 8.79 -8.91
CA GLY A 347 -11.92 9.02 -7.49
C GLY A 347 -10.68 8.84 -6.62
N VAL A 348 -9.90 7.78 -6.82
CA VAL A 348 -8.65 7.53 -6.08
C VAL A 348 -7.58 8.58 -6.44
N TYR A 349 -7.47 8.96 -7.71
CA TYR A 349 -6.54 10.02 -8.13
C TYR A 349 -6.81 11.34 -7.41
N THR A 350 -8.07 11.75 -7.42
CA THR A 350 -8.50 13.03 -6.86
C THR A 350 -8.43 13.05 -5.32
N SER A 351 -8.77 11.93 -4.66
CA SER A 351 -8.86 11.87 -3.20
C SER A 351 -7.58 11.47 -2.48
N LYS A 352 -6.70 10.67 -3.12
CA LYS A 352 -5.51 10.09 -2.48
C LYS A 352 -4.20 10.39 -3.22
N ILE A 353 -4.10 10.06 -4.51
CA ILE A 353 -2.83 10.10 -5.26
C ILE A 353 -2.33 11.54 -5.43
N ILE A 354 -3.15 12.44 -6.00
CA ILE A 354 -2.75 13.83 -6.25
C ILE A 354 -2.42 14.55 -4.93
N PRO A 355 -3.25 14.48 -3.87
CA PRO A 355 -2.90 15.07 -2.58
C PRO A 355 -1.61 14.50 -1.98
N ALA A 356 -1.39 13.19 -2.06
CA ALA A 356 -0.16 12.57 -1.54
C ALA A 356 1.08 13.02 -2.31
N ALA A 357 1.01 13.07 -3.64
CA ALA A 357 2.08 13.52 -4.52
C ALA A 357 2.43 15.00 -4.27
N ARG A 358 1.41 15.87 -4.17
CA ARG A 358 1.60 17.30 -3.89
C ARG A 358 2.18 17.55 -2.49
N ARG A 359 1.71 16.82 -1.47
CA ARG A 359 2.31 16.88 -0.13
C ARG A 359 3.77 16.48 -0.19
N TYR A 360 4.09 15.37 -0.85
CA TYR A 360 5.48 14.92 -1.00
C TYR A 360 6.35 15.95 -1.73
N ALA A 361 5.87 16.54 -2.82
CA ALA A 361 6.59 17.57 -3.56
C ALA A 361 6.80 18.86 -2.74
N SER A 362 5.80 19.27 -1.96
CA SER A 362 5.90 20.42 -1.04
C SER A 362 6.91 20.17 0.08
N GLU A 363 6.88 18.99 0.69
CA GLU A 363 7.85 18.61 1.72
C GLU A 363 9.27 18.50 1.16
N LEU A 364 9.42 17.92 -0.04
CA LEU A 364 10.70 17.86 -0.74
C LEU A 364 11.22 19.26 -1.09
N THR A 365 10.34 20.17 -1.50
CA THR A 365 10.68 21.58 -1.76
C THR A 365 11.31 22.23 -0.53
N ARG A 366 10.63 22.12 0.61
CA ARG A 366 11.06 22.70 1.89
C ARG A 366 12.36 22.05 2.39
N MET A 367 12.44 20.73 2.33
CA MET A 367 13.61 19.99 2.79
C MET A 367 14.84 20.32 1.96
N LEU A 368 14.70 20.35 0.62
CA LEU A 368 15.81 20.68 -0.27
C LEU A 368 16.18 22.17 -0.25
N GLY A 369 15.26 23.04 0.20
CA GLY A 369 15.44 24.48 0.32
C GLY A 369 15.22 25.25 -0.99
N TYR A 370 14.38 24.72 -1.88
CA TYR A 370 14.00 25.41 -3.13
C TYR A 370 13.15 26.66 -2.87
N ASP A 371 12.33 26.62 -1.83
CA ASP A 371 11.50 27.72 -1.33
C ASP A 371 12.31 28.97 -0.98
N ARG A 372 13.52 28.77 -0.44
CA ARG A 372 14.46 29.86 -0.08
C ARG A 372 14.94 30.68 -1.29
N ASP A 373 14.88 30.10 -2.49
CA ASP A 373 15.24 30.77 -3.74
C ASP A 373 14.00 31.10 -4.61
N GLY A 374 12.79 31.03 -4.03
CA GLY A 374 11.54 31.36 -4.73
C GLY A 374 11.07 30.28 -5.71
N TYR A 375 11.47 29.03 -5.51
CA TYR A 375 11.03 27.89 -6.32
C TYR A 375 10.21 26.89 -5.50
N TYR A 376 9.37 26.11 -6.18
CA TYR A 376 8.71 24.95 -5.58
C TYR A 376 8.57 23.80 -6.59
N ILE A 377 8.51 22.58 -6.07
CA ILE A 377 8.29 21.37 -6.85
C ILE A 377 6.79 21.11 -6.91
N ASP A 378 6.27 20.93 -8.12
CA ASP A 378 4.88 20.54 -8.39
C ASP A 378 4.84 19.19 -9.10
N VAL A 379 3.67 18.56 -9.13
CA VAL A 379 3.45 17.27 -9.79
C VAL A 379 2.27 17.38 -10.76
N ASP A 380 2.54 17.07 -12.02
CA ASP A 380 1.54 17.04 -13.09
C ASP A 380 1.04 15.61 -13.38
N PHE A 381 -0.29 15.52 -13.53
CA PHE A 381 -1.03 14.32 -13.87
C PHE A 381 -1.92 14.50 -15.11
N SER A 382 -1.78 15.59 -15.87
CA SER A 382 -2.59 15.83 -17.08
C SER A 382 -2.42 14.77 -18.16
N HIS A 383 -1.36 13.98 -18.11
CA HIS A 383 -1.15 12.84 -19.00
C HIS A 383 -1.99 11.59 -18.65
N VAL A 384 -2.70 11.57 -17.52
CA VAL A 384 -3.49 10.43 -17.06
C VAL A 384 -4.87 10.43 -17.74
N ASP A 385 -5.16 9.40 -18.52
CA ASP A 385 -6.38 9.31 -19.34
C ASP A 385 -7.68 9.46 -18.55
N CYS A 386 -7.78 8.84 -17.37
CA CYS A 386 -9.00 8.91 -16.55
C CYS A 386 -9.26 10.32 -15.97
N LEU A 387 -8.27 11.21 -15.99
CA LEU A 387 -8.42 12.60 -15.54
C LEU A 387 -8.80 13.54 -16.69
N GLN A 388 -8.47 13.19 -17.94
CA GLN A 388 -8.73 14.04 -19.11
C GLN A 388 -10.23 14.27 -19.35
N GLU A 389 -11.09 13.26 -19.11
CA GLU A 389 -12.55 13.40 -19.24
C GLU A 389 -13.08 14.51 -18.31
N GLY A 390 -12.61 14.54 -17.05
CA GLY A 390 -12.99 15.59 -16.11
C GLY A 390 -12.36 16.96 -16.43
N GLN A 391 -11.18 16.97 -17.05
CA GLN A 391 -10.55 18.21 -17.48
C GLN A 391 -11.30 18.85 -18.64
N LYS A 392 -11.80 18.04 -19.60
CA LYS A 392 -12.68 18.51 -20.68
C LYS A 392 -13.96 19.12 -20.14
N GLU A 393 -14.65 18.45 -19.21
CA GLU A 393 -15.84 18.98 -18.54
C GLU A 393 -15.54 20.31 -17.84
N LYS A 394 -14.40 20.40 -17.14
CA LYS A 394 -13.98 21.63 -16.46
C LYS A 394 -13.67 22.76 -17.44
N GLU A 395 -12.99 22.47 -18.55
CA GLU A 395 -12.70 23.44 -19.61
C GLU A 395 -13.98 23.93 -20.31
N GLU A 396 -14.95 23.03 -20.54
CA GLU A 396 -16.27 23.39 -21.05
C GLU A 396 -17.01 24.31 -20.06
N VAL A 397 -16.99 24.01 -18.76
CA VAL A 397 -17.55 24.89 -17.72
C VAL A 397 -16.84 26.24 -17.69
N SER A 398 -15.50 26.26 -17.74
CA SER A 398 -14.72 27.51 -17.81
C SER A 398 -15.05 28.33 -19.05
N LYS A 399 -15.24 27.69 -20.20
CA LYS A 399 -15.69 28.35 -21.44
C LYS A 399 -17.09 28.96 -21.25
N ILE A 400 -18.04 28.21 -20.68
CA ILE A 400 -19.39 28.71 -20.38
C ILE A 400 -19.33 29.91 -19.41
N ILE A 401 -18.51 29.85 -18.36
CA ILE A 401 -18.32 30.96 -17.41
C ILE A 401 -17.74 32.18 -18.13
N SER A 402 -16.72 32.00 -18.96
CA SER A 402 -16.10 33.08 -19.73
C SER A 402 -17.10 33.70 -20.72
N GLU A 403 -17.85 32.89 -21.46
CA GLU A 403 -18.88 33.35 -22.40
C GLU A 403 -19.99 34.12 -21.68
N ARG A 404 -20.48 33.59 -20.55
CA ARG A 404 -21.49 34.26 -19.71
C ARG A 404 -20.97 35.59 -19.17
N ALA A 405 -19.77 35.60 -18.59
CA ALA A 405 -19.17 36.81 -18.02
C ALA A 405 -18.91 37.87 -19.11
N MET A 406 -18.49 37.44 -20.32
CA MET A 406 -18.36 38.33 -21.47
C MET A 406 -19.72 38.90 -21.91
N GLY A 407 -20.79 38.10 -21.88
CA GLY A 407 -22.15 38.58 -22.14
C GLY A 407 -22.64 39.58 -21.08
N GLU A 408 -22.41 39.31 -19.80
CA GLU A 408 -22.71 40.22 -18.68
C GLU A 408 -21.93 41.55 -18.84
N PHE A 409 -20.66 41.49 -19.27
CA PHE A 409 -19.86 42.67 -19.58
C PHE A 409 -20.43 43.45 -20.78
N GLN A 410 -20.72 42.79 -21.90
CA GLN A 410 -21.27 43.41 -23.11
C GLN A 410 -22.63 44.09 -22.88
N ASN A 411 -23.42 43.55 -21.96
CA ASN A 411 -24.70 44.11 -21.52
C ASN A 411 -24.55 45.21 -20.45
N GLY A 412 -23.31 45.57 -20.07
CA GLY A 412 -23.03 46.65 -19.12
C GLY A 412 -23.37 46.33 -17.66
N ILE A 413 -23.50 45.05 -17.31
CA ILE A 413 -23.87 44.60 -15.96
C ILE A 413 -22.64 44.55 -15.03
N ILE A 414 -21.47 44.23 -15.57
CA ILE A 414 -20.21 44.08 -14.82
C ILE A 414 -19.07 44.87 -15.48
N THR A 415 -18.00 45.13 -14.72
CA THR A 415 -16.81 45.82 -15.23
C THR A 415 -15.83 44.84 -15.91
N LEU A 416 -14.79 45.36 -16.57
CA LEU A 416 -13.78 44.50 -17.22
C LEU A 416 -12.90 43.78 -16.17
N ASN A 417 -12.66 44.39 -15.01
CA ASN A 417 -11.97 43.73 -13.90
C ASN A 417 -12.83 42.64 -13.24
N ASP A 418 -14.15 42.81 -13.18
CA ASP A 418 -15.06 41.75 -12.73
C ASP A 418 -15.06 40.55 -13.69
N TYR A 419 -15.01 40.80 -15.00
CA TYR A 419 -14.82 39.76 -16.01
C TYR A 419 -13.50 39.00 -15.77
N ARG A 420 -12.38 39.72 -15.57
CA ARG A 420 -11.07 39.11 -15.28
C ARG A 420 -11.10 38.27 -14.00
N ALA A 421 -11.73 38.77 -12.94
CA ALA A 421 -11.90 38.03 -11.71
C ALA A 421 -12.69 36.72 -11.91
N ARG A 422 -13.76 36.74 -12.73
CA ARG A 422 -14.57 35.54 -13.06
C ARG A 422 -13.79 34.46 -13.82
N ILE A 423 -12.78 34.83 -14.60
CA ILE A 423 -11.92 33.89 -15.34
C ILE A 423 -10.61 33.56 -14.59
N GLY A 424 -10.45 34.02 -13.34
CA GLY A 424 -9.27 33.74 -12.51
C GLY A 424 -8.04 34.59 -12.84
N GLU A 425 -8.21 35.69 -13.57
CA GLU A 425 -7.16 36.60 -13.97
C GLU A 425 -6.94 37.73 -12.95
N SER A 426 -5.70 38.21 -12.85
CA SER A 426 -5.36 39.29 -11.90
C SER A 426 -5.98 40.63 -12.29
N LYS A 427 -6.30 41.46 -11.27
CA LYS A 427 -6.79 42.83 -11.43
C LYS A 427 -5.77 43.65 -12.22
N VAL A 428 -6.24 44.46 -13.16
CA VAL A 428 -5.43 45.48 -13.83
C VAL A 428 -5.67 46.82 -13.15
N GLU A 429 -4.60 47.47 -12.71
CA GLU A 429 -4.63 48.83 -12.13
C GLU A 429 -4.81 49.88 -13.22
N ASN A 430 -5.96 49.85 -13.90
CA ASN A 430 -6.35 50.84 -14.88
C ASN A 430 -7.79 51.29 -14.61
N SER A 431 -8.00 52.60 -14.45
CA SER A 431 -9.32 53.19 -14.16
C SER A 431 -10.38 52.80 -15.20
N LEU A 432 -9.99 52.50 -16.44
CA LEU A 432 -10.90 52.08 -17.51
C LEU A 432 -11.48 50.67 -17.28
N PHE A 433 -10.77 49.81 -16.54
CA PHE A 433 -11.19 48.43 -16.28
C PHE A 433 -12.16 48.33 -15.08
N ASP A 434 -12.26 49.40 -14.28
CA ASP A 434 -13.13 49.52 -13.12
C ASP A 434 -14.47 50.24 -13.42
N LYS A 435 -14.70 50.70 -14.67
CA LYS A 435 -15.94 51.38 -15.09
C LYS A 435 -16.95 50.44 -15.73
N LEU A 436 -18.25 50.69 -15.53
CA LEU A 436 -19.32 50.05 -16.30
C LEU A 436 -19.40 50.66 -17.71
N LEU A 437 -19.92 49.91 -18.69
CA LEU A 437 -20.04 50.39 -20.07
C LEU A 437 -20.82 51.72 -20.19
N TYR A 438 -21.82 51.94 -19.34
CA TYR A 438 -22.62 53.17 -19.33
C TYR A 438 -21.88 54.38 -18.75
N GLU A 439 -20.79 54.16 -18.01
CA GLU A 439 -19.97 55.21 -17.38
C GLU A 439 -18.77 55.59 -18.24
N MET A 440 -18.59 54.93 -19.38
CA MET A 440 -17.50 55.17 -20.32
C MET A 440 -17.88 56.23 -21.36
N SER A 441 -16.95 57.13 -21.68
CA SER A 441 -17.07 58.04 -22.82
C SER A 441 -16.94 57.30 -24.16
N ASP A 442 -17.43 57.90 -25.25
CA ASP A 442 -17.36 57.30 -26.60
C ASP A 442 -15.93 56.90 -27.01
N LYS A 443 -14.93 57.68 -26.60
CA LYS A 443 -13.51 57.37 -26.83
C LYS A 443 -12.99 56.20 -26.01
N GLU A 444 -13.51 56.00 -24.80
CA GLU A 444 -13.17 54.86 -23.94
C GLU A 444 -13.85 53.57 -24.45
N LEU A 445 -15.09 53.66 -24.91
CA LEU A 445 -15.82 52.55 -25.55
C LEU A 445 -15.11 52.03 -26.81
N GLU A 446 -14.60 52.92 -27.66
CA GLU A 446 -13.81 52.53 -28.84
C GLU A 446 -12.51 51.80 -28.46
N ARG A 447 -11.83 52.23 -27.38
CA ARG A 447 -10.63 51.56 -26.88
C ARG A 447 -10.95 50.16 -26.35
N VAL A 448 -12.03 49.99 -25.59
CA VAL A 448 -12.48 48.66 -25.12
C VAL A 448 -12.85 47.76 -26.30
N LYS A 449 -13.61 48.26 -27.30
CA LYS A 449 -13.92 47.50 -28.52
C LYS A 449 -12.67 47.08 -29.28
N LYS A 450 -11.65 47.94 -29.34
CA LYS A 450 -10.35 47.62 -29.94
C LYS A 450 -9.60 46.54 -29.15
N ILE A 451 -9.59 46.62 -27.82
CA ILE A 451 -8.97 45.60 -26.95
C ILE A 451 -9.65 44.24 -27.14
N LEU A 452 -10.99 44.20 -27.10
CA LEU A 452 -11.76 42.96 -27.27
C LEU A 452 -11.62 42.33 -28.65
N SER A 453 -11.48 43.15 -29.71
CA SER A 453 -11.23 42.64 -31.07
C SER A 453 -9.82 42.09 -31.26
N ILE A 454 -8.82 42.61 -30.52
CA ILE A 454 -7.48 42.02 -30.45
C ILE A 454 -7.56 40.66 -29.73
N THR A 455 -8.25 40.57 -28.60
CA THR A 455 -8.41 39.31 -27.85
C THR A 455 -9.15 38.23 -28.65
N LYS A 456 -10.16 38.61 -29.45
CA LYS A 456 -10.84 37.67 -30.37
C LYS A 456 -9.90 37.09 -31.43
N LYS A 457 -9.00 37.89 -31.99
CA LYS A 457 -7.99 37.40 -32.95
C LYS A 457 -6.95 36.46 -32.32
N SER A 458 -6.64 36.66 -31.03
CA SER A 458 -5.74 35.77 -30.29
C SER A 458 -6.38 34.41 -29.97
N ASN A 459 -7.69 34.36 -29.73
CA ASN A 459 -8.40 33.11 -29.44
C ASN A 459 -8.69 32.24 -30.68
N ASP A 460 -8.79 32.82 -31.88
CA ASP A 460 -8.94 32.05 -33.13
C ASP A 460 -7.62 31.39 -33.58
N ASN A 461 -6.48 31.92 -33.15
CA ASN A 461 -5.18 31.28 -33.32
C ASN A 461 -4.92 30.37 -32.13
N GLY A 462 -5.60 29.22 -32.10
CA GLY A 462 -5.25 28.13 -31.20
C GLY A 462 -3.79 27.74 -31.37
N GLN A 463 -2.91 28.28 -30.54
CA GLN A 463 -1.56 27.77 -30.36
C GLN A 463 -1.68 26.37 -29.77
N ARG A 464 -1.77 25.37 -30.66
CA ARG A 464 -1.08 24.12 -30.41
C ARG A 464 0.35 24.49 -30.06
N VAL A 465 0.77 24.15 -28.85
CA VAL A 465 2.19 24.03 -28.54
C VAL A 465 2.70 22.90 -29.41
N GLU A 466 3.14 23.23 -30.63
CA GLU A 466 3.96 22.34 -31.43
C GLU A 466 5.25 22.11 -30.65
N LYS A 467 5.54 20.85 -30.36
CA LYS A 467 6.87 20.43 -29.91
C LYS A 467 7.88 20.89 -30.98
N PRO A 468 9.08 21.37 -30.61
CA PRO A 468 10.11 21.62 -31.61
C PRO A 468 10.38 20.32 -32.36
N SER A 469 10.13 20.33 -33.67
CA SER A 469 10.62 19.32 -34.59
C SER A 469 12.15 19.34 -34.54
N VAL A 470 12.74 18.20 -34.25
CA VAL A 470 14.16 17.96 -34.51
C VAL A 470 14.31 17.95 -36.02
N GLU A 471 14.92 19.00 -36.57
CA GLU A 471 15.42 18.98 -37.94
C GLU A 471 16.59 18.00 -37.98
N ASP A 472 16.33 16.89 -38.65
CA ASP A 472 17.31 15.93 -39.14
C ASP A 472 17.97 16.59 -40.36
N GLU A 473 19.03 17.36 -40.16
CA GLU A 473 19.97 17.68 -41.23
C GLU A 473 20.89 16.48 -41.41
N GLY A 474 20.55 15.65 -42.39
CA GLY A 474 21.46 14.63 -42.90
C GLY A 474 22.59 15.27 -43.71
N GLU A 475 23.81 14.98 -43.29
CA GLU A 475 24.85 14.35 -44.14
C GLU A 475 25.46 13.17 -43.40
#